data_AF-V6SFK3-F1
#
_entry.id   AF-V6SFK3-F1
#
_cell.length_a   1.000
_cell.length_b   1.000
_cell.length_c   1.000
_cell.angle_alpha   90.00
_cell.angle_beta   90.00
_cell.angle_gamma   90.00
#
_symmetry.space_group_name_H-M   'P 1'
#
loop_
_entity.id
_entity.type
_entity.pdbx_description
1 polymer ?
#
loop_
_entity_poly.entity_id
_entity_poly.type
_entity_poly.pdbx_seq_one_letter_code
_entity_poly.pdbx_strand_id
1 'polypeptide(L)' 'MNGVESVIKNGSDDFKFDRRTSLNGKFYFNLKATNGQIIGTSEMYENEAARDKGIESVKQNLTQSTIVDQTT' A
#
# COMPACT_ATOMS: atom_id res chain seq x y z
N MET A 1 -19.69 -0.46 -2.80
CA MET A 1 -18.74 -1.35 -2.09
C MET A 1 -17.58 -1.65 -3.06
N ASN A 2 -16.64 -0.71 -3.27
CA ASN A 2 -15.65 -0.82 -4.38
C ASN A 2 -14.21 -0.41 -3.99
N GLY A 3 -13.95 -0.10 -2.72
CA GLY A 3 -12.63 0.33 -2.27
C GLY A 3 -11.67 -0.84 -2.07
N VAL A 4 -12.12 -1.88 -1.37
CA VAL A 4 -11.27 -3.00 -0.92
C VAL A 4 -10.80 -3.88 -2.08
N GLU A 5 -11.67 -4.18 -3.05
CA GLU A 5 -11.28 -4.94 -4.25
C GLU A 5 -10.20 -4.23 -5.07
N SER A 6 -10.25 -2.90 -5.13
CA SER A 6 -9.24 -2.10 -5.83
C SER A 6 -7.87 -2.21 -5.16
N VAL A 7 -7.83 -2.25 -3.83
CA VAL A 7 -6.59 -2.42 -3.07
C VAL A 7 -5.96 -3.79 -3.36
N ILE A 8 -6.78 -4.86 -3.38
CA ILE A 8 -6.30 -6.22 -3.62
C ILE A 8 -5.76 -6.38 -5.04
N LYS A 9 -6.50 -5.94 -6.05
CA LYS A 9 -6.10 -6.06 -7.46
C LYS A 9 -4.83 -5.26 -7.78
N ASN A 10 -4.62 -4.12 -7.14
CA ASN A 10 -3.49 -3.24 -7.43
C ASN A 10 -2.27 -3.52 -6.55
N GLY A 11 -2.45 -4.00 -5.31
CA GLY A 11 -1.31 -4.18 -4.41
C GLY A 11 -0.51 -5.47 -4.63
N SER A 12 -0.83 -6.30 -5.63
CA SER A 12 0.07 -7.35 -6.13
C SER A 12 1.17 -6.80 -7.05
N ASP A 13 0.97 -5.60 -7.60
CA ASP A 13 1.89 -4.98 -8.56
C ASP A 13 2.79 -3.97 -7.85
N ASP A 14 4.10 -4.22 -7.82
CA ASP A 14 5.08 -3.31 -7.21
C ASP A 14 5.03 -1.91 -7.83
N PHE A 15 4.65 -1.79 -9.10
CA PHE A 15 4.54 -0.51 -9.80
C PHE A 15 3.41 0.38 -9.25
N LYS A 16 2.51 -0.17 -8.43
CA LYS A 16 1.44 0.61 -7.79
C LYS A 16 1.87 1.26 -6.47
N PHE A 17 3.04 0.88 -5.94
CA PHE A 17 3.61 1.47 -4.73
C PHE A 17 4.56 2.62 -5.10
N ASP A 18 4.07 3.85 -4.98
CA ASP A 18 4.86 5.06 -5.15
C ASP A 18 5.69 5.32 -3.88
N ARG A 19 6.95 4.84 -3.88
CA ARG A 19 7.92 5.04 -2.81
C ARG A 19 8.35 6.50 -2.75
N ARG A 20 8.17 7.14 -1.61
CA ARG A 20 8.46 8.56 -1.41
C ARG A 20 9.32 8.79 -0.18
N THR A 21 10.02 9.92 -0.21
CA THR A 21 10.74 10.47 0.92
C THR A 21 10.16 11.84 1.20
N SER A 22 9.69 12.04 2.42
CA SER A 22 9.15 13.29 2.90
C SER A 22 10.28 14.29 3.13
N LEU A 23 9.96 15.59 3.14
CA LEU A 23 10.91 16.69 3.31
C LEU A 23 11.67 16.62 4.65
N ASN A 24 11.07 15.96 5.64
CA ASN A 24 11.67 15.69 6.96
C ASN A 24 12.56 14.43 6.98
N GLY A 25 12.90 13.86 5.82
CA GLY A 25 13.77 12.69 5.68
C GLY A 25 13.09 11.35 6.02
N LYS A 26 11.78 11.34 6.25
CA LYS A 26 11.02 10.10 6.51
C LYS A 26 10.62 9.42 5.22
N PHE A 27 10.59 8.10 5.22
CA PHE A 27 10.26 7.29 4.05
C PHE A 27 8.82 6.80 4.15
N TYR A 28 8.06 6.84 3.07
CA TYR A 28 6.69 6.34 3.05
C TYR A 28 6.35 5.86 1.64
N PHE A 29 5.18 5.27 1.45
CA PHE A 29 4.71 4.88 0.13
C PHE A 29 3.21 5.15 -0.02
N ASN A 30 2.80 5.44 -1.25
CA ASN A 30 1.40 5.56 -1.61
C ASN A 30 1.00 4.40 -2.52
N LEU A 31 -0.11 3.74 -2.21
CA LEU A 31 -0.72 2.76 -3.09
C LEU A 31 -1.68 3.45 -4.05
N LYS A 32 -1.46 3.27 -5.35
CA LYS A 32 -2.29 3.82 -6.41
C LYS A 32 -3.17 2.74 -7.04
N ALA A 33 -4.43 3.07 -7.27
CA ALA A 33 -5.32 2.27 -8.09
C ALA A 33 -4.94 2.36 -9.58
N THR A 34 -5.55 1.49 -10.40
CA THR A 34 -5.37 1.49 -11.86
C THR A 34 -5.74 2.84 -12.51
N ASN A 35 -6.71 3.55 -11.93
CA ASN A 35 -7.13 4.89 -12.37
C ASN A 35 -6.19 6.02 -11.89
N GLY A 36 -5.06 5.71 -11.23
CA GLY A 36 -4.09 6.68 -10.73
C GLY A 36 -4.46 7.31 -9.39
N GLN A 37 -5.64 7.00 -8.83
CA GLN A 37 -6.07 7.51 -7.52
C GLN A 37 -5.27 6.87 -6.40
N ILE A 38 -4.85 7.67 -5.42
CA ILE A 38 -4.25 7.14 -4.19
C ILE A 38 -5.37 6.51 -3.35
N ILE A 39 -5.25 5.21 -3.11
CA ILE A 39 -6.21 4.39 -2.35
C ILE A 39 -5.66 3.98 -0.99
N GLY A 40 -4.38 4.23 -0.74
CA GLY A 40 -3.74 4.00 0.56
C GLY A 40 -2.45 4.80 0.66
N THR A 41 -2.13 5.25 1.86
CA THR A 41 -0.89 5.94 2.20
C THR A 41 -0.31 5.23 3.42
N SER A 42 0.96 4.83 3.35
CA SER A 42 1.63 4.19 4.47
C SER A 42 1.93 5.20 5.58
N GLU A 43 2.25 4.66 6.75
CA GLU A 43 2.90 5.44 7.79
C GLU A 43 4.29 5.92 7.34
N MET A 44 4.84 6.88 8.09
CA MET A 44 6.19 7.39 7.89
C MET A 44 7.20 6.49 8.61
N TYR A 45 8.16 5.98 7.86
CA TYR A 45 9.26 5.13 8.32
C TYR A 45 10.55 5.93 8.49
N GLU A 46 11.40 5.45 9.39
CA GLU A 46 12.72 6.04 9.68
C GLU A 46 13.78 5.73 8.62
N ASN A 47 13.62 4.65 7.86
CA ASN A 47 14.57 4.22 6.84
C ASN A 47 13.88 3.49 5.68
N GLU A 48 14.58 3.39 4.54
CA GLU A 48 14.08 2.73 3.33
C GLU A 48 13.76 1.24 3.53
N ALA A 49 14.58 0.53 4.30
CA ALA A 49 14.37 -0.88 4.55
C ALA A 49 13.06 -1.15 5.30
N ALA A 50 12.68 -0.28 6.23
CA ALA A 50 11.41 -0.36 6.95
C ALA A 50 10.21 -0.07 6.02
N ARG A 51 10.33 0.92 5.13
CA ARG A 51 9.34 1.17 4.08
C ARG A 51 9.15 -0.06 3.19
N ASP A 52 10.24 -0.65 2.72
CA ASP A 52 10.19 -1.78 1.78
C ASP A 52 9.61 -3.04 2.45
N LYS A 53 9.95 -3.30 3.72
CA LYS A 53 9.27 -4.32 4.53
C LYS A 53 7.78 -4.04 4.70
N GLY A 54 7.38 -2.78 4.84
CA GLY A 54 5.98 -2.37 4.87
C GLY A 54 5.26 -2.73 3.56
N ILE A 55 5.90 -2.47 2.41
CA ILE A 55 5.37 -2.83 1.08
C ILE A 55 5.23 -4.36 0.95
N GLU A 56 6.24 -5.12 1.35
CA GLU A 56 6.18 -6.59 1.36
C GLU A 56 5.05 -7.11 2.24
N SER A 57 4.89 -6.54 3.44
CA SER A 57 3.80 -6.89 4.34
C SER A 57 2.43 -6.61 3.73
N VAL A 58 2.26 -5.47 3.06
CA VAL A 58 1.01 -5.15 2.35
C VAL A 58 0.78 -6.15 1.21
N LYS A 59 1.79 -6.43 0.38
CA LYS A 59 1.68 -7.44 -0.69
C LYS A 59 1.26 -8.81 -0.16
N GLN A 60 1.91 -9.28 0.91
CA GLN A 60 1.60 -10.56 1.54
C GLN A 60 0.18 -10.58 2.11
N ASN A 61 -0.23 -9.53 2.83
CA ASN A 61 -1.59 -9.40 3.36
C ASN A 61 -2.64 -9.38 2.25
N LEU A 62 -2.37 -8.78 1.10
CA LEU A 62 -3.30 -8.75 -0.03
C LEU A 62 -3.40 -10.11 -0.73
N THR A 63 -2.30 -10.89 -0.77
CA THR A 63 -2.36 -12.27 -1.26
C THR A 63 -3.08 -13.23 -0.30
N GLN A 64 -3.04 -12.96 1.02
CA GLN A 64 -3.73 -13.77 2.03
C GLN A 64 -5.17 -13.32 2.32
N SER A 65 -5.52 -12.06 2.01
CA SER A 65 -6.86 -11.52 2.22
C SER A 65 -7.84 -12.13 1.21
N THR A 66 -8.31 -13.33 1.52
CA THR A 66 -9.66 -13.75 1.17
C THR A 66 -10.57 -12.79 1.93
N ILE A 67 -11.28 -11.92 1.20
CA ILE A 67 -12.05 -10.76 1.70
C ILE A 67 -12.69 -11.04 3.07
N VAL A 68 -12.07 -10.56 4.15
CA VAL A 68 -12.73 -10.44 5.44
C VAL A 68 -13.34 -9.06 5.45
N ASP A 69 -14.57 -8.97 4.94
CA ASP A 69 -15.34 -7.75 4.96
C ASP A 69 -15.65 -7.37 6.42
N GLN A 70 -14.86 -6.45 6.98
CA GLN A 70 -15.20 -5.79 8.23
C GLN A 70 -15.90 -4.46 7.95
N THR A 71 -17.09 -4.54 7.35
CA THR A 71 -18.12 -3.52 7.57
C THR A 71 -19.16 -4.09 8.52
N THR A 72 -19.00 -3.80 9.82
CA THR A 72 -20.11 -3.85 10.80
C THR A 72 -20.98 -2.62 10.69
#